data_AF-A0A6I7FEA7-F1
#
_entry.id   AF-A0A6I7FEA7-F1
#
_cell.length_a   1.000
_cell.length_b   1.000
_cell.length_c   1.000
_cell.angle_alpha   90.00
_cell.angle_beta   90.00
_cell.angle_gamma   90.00
#
_symmetry.space_group_name_H-M   'P 1'
#
loop_
_entity.id
_entity.type
_entity.pdbx_description
1 polymer ?
#
loop_
_entity_poly.entity_id
_entity_poly.type
_entity_poly.pdbx_seq_one_letter_code
_entity_poly.pdbx_strand_id
1 'polypeptide(L)'
;MKSESSVSDDCFCQNFNKHINADEAHRDLAQLKSRLSEVKKNPVMKEFLEDPDNNEIFYVALKHPTNKNLAALDERFKSFYRINRIIRYLSGFI
;
A
#
# COMPACT_ATOMS: atom_id res chain seq x y z
N MET A 1 -12.44 36.10 -19.78
CA MET A 1 -13.16 34.91 -20.29
C MET A 1 -12.15 33.78 -20.41
N LYS A 2 -12.47 32.64 -19.76
CA LYS A 2 -12.04 31.24 -19.96
C LYS A 2 -10.58 30.95 -20.36
N SER A 3 -9.79 30.33 -19.49
CA SER A 3 -9.51 28.85 -19.41
C SER A 3 -8.45 28.45 -20.46
N GLU A 4 -7.43 27.62 -20.22
CA GLU A 4 -7.44 26.29 -19.59
C GLU A 4 -6.04 25.91 -19.06
N SER A 5 -6.06 25.14 -17.98
CA SER A 5 -4.94 24.43 -17.38
C SER A 5 -4.51 23.23 -18.23
N SER A 6 -3.21 22.94 -18.30
CA SER A 6 -2.73 21.58 -18.55
C SER A 6 -2.12 21.04 -17.27
N VAL A 7 -2.94 20.33 -16.49
CA VAL A 7 -2.46 19.44 -15.43
C VAL A 7 -1.97 18.19 -16.15
N SER A 8 -0.67 17.93 -16.10
CA SER A 8 -0.09 16.68 -16.56
C SER A 8 -0.41 15.58 -15.54
N ASP A 9 -1.38 14.74 -15.89
CA ASP A 9 -1.69 13.49 -15.20
C ASP A 9 -0.57 12.47 -15.42
N ASP A 10 0.48 12.54 -14.61
CA ASP A 10 1.47 11.46 -14.51
C ASP A 10 0.89 10.33 -13.63
N CYS A 11 0.09 9.48 -14.27
CA CYS A 11 -0.38 8.22 -13.71
C CYS A 11 0.82 7.26 -13.56
N PHE A 12 1.46 7.28 -12.39
CA PHE A 12 2.56 6.38 -12.04
C PHE A 12 2.01 5.01 -11.64
N CYS A 13 1.51 4.24 -12.61
CA CYS A 13 1.26 2.80 -12.43
C CYS A 13 2.42 2.02 -13.05
N GLN A 14 3.58 2.03 -12.38
CA GLN A 14 4.69 1.16 -12.78
C GLN A 14 4.39 -0.28 -12.36
N ASN A 15 4.55 -1.20 -13.32
CA ASN A 15 4.52 -2.65 -13.13
C ASN A 15 5.61 -3.07 -12.12
N PHE A 16 5.22 -3.39 -10.88
CA PHE A 16 6.11 -4.00 -9.90
C PHE A 16 6.12 -5.53 -10.04
N ASN A 17 6.60 -6.03 -11.18
CA ASN A 17 7.19 -7.37 -11.23
C ASN A 17 8.71 -7.22 -11.02
N LYS A 18 9.08 -6.68 -9.86
CA LYS A 18 10.47 -6.66 -9.42
C LYS A 18 10.67 -7.96 -8.65
N HIS A 19 11.52 -8.84 -9.16
CA HIS A 19 12.04 -9.97 -8.40
C HIS A 19 12.65 -9.40 -7.12
N ILE A 20 11.96 -9.52 -5.99
CA ILE A 20 12.44 -8.98 -4.72
C ILE A 20 13.64 -9.82 -4.31
N ASN A 21 14.83 -9.23 -4.39
CA ASN A 21 16.04 -9.84 -3.87
C ASN A 21 15.93 -9.81 -2.33
N ALA A 22 16.09 -10.96 -1.68
CA ALA A 22 15.86 -11.11 -0.23
C ALA A 22 16.69 -10.09 0.59
N ASP A 23 17.89 -9.78 0.13
CA ASP A 23 18.80 -8.81 0.76
C ASP A 23 18.31 -7.35 0.67
N GLU A 24 17.52 -7.00 -0.36
CA GLU A 24 16.91 -5.67 -0.53
C GLU A 24 15.69 -5.52 0.40
N ALA A 25 14.83 -6.54 0.46
CA ALA A 25 13.66 -6.56 1.34
C ALA A 25 14.00 -6.42 2.83
N HIS A 26 15.14 -6.98 3.26
CA HIS A 26 15.58 -6.85 4.64
C HIS A 26 15.99 -5.42 5.01
N ARG A 27 16.60 -4.66 4.08
CA ARG A 27 16.96 -3.25 4.31
C ARG A 27 15.73 -2.36 4.33
N ASP A 28 14.83 -2.54 3.37
CA ASP A 28 13.59 -1.78 3.27
C ASP A 28 12.70 -2.01 4.51
N LEU A 29 12.68 -3.23 5.03
CA LEU A 29 11.97 -3.58 6.25
C LEU A 29 12.55 -2.87 7.49
N ALA A 30 13.87 -2.78 7.61
CA ALA A 30 14.49 -2.08 8.74
C ALA A 30 14.13 -0.60 8.75
N GLN A 31 14.12 0.03 7.56
CA GLN A 31 13.69 1.42 7.40
C GLN A 31 12.18 1.60 7.67
N LEU A 32 11.36 0.64 7.24
CA LEU A 32 9.93 0.64 7.51
C LEU A 32 9.67 0.57 9.03
N LYS A 33 10.40 -0.30 9.75
CA LYS A 33 10.28 -0.45 11.19
C LYS A 33 10.66 0.82 11.95
N SER A 34 11.72 1.52 11.55
CA SER A 34 12.12 2.78 12.21
C SER A 34 11.09 3.90 12.03
N ARG A 35 10.31 3.86 10.95
CA ARG A 35 9.27 4.85 10.62
C ARG A 35 7.84 4.35 10.85
N LEU A 36 7.67 3.22 11.55
CA LEU A 36 6.38 2.56 11.68
C LEU A 36 5.29 3.48 12.29
N SER A 37 5.68 4.34 13.22
CA SER A 37 4.78 5.33 13.83
C SER A 37 4.26 6.35 12.82
N GLU A 38 5.05 6.73 11.82
CA GLU A 38 4.65 7.62 10.73
C GLU A 38 3.76 6.90 9.72
N VAL A 39 4.12 5.66 9.37
CA VAL A 39 3.34 4.82 8.45
C VAL A 39 1.92 4.62 8.98
N LYS A 40 1.77 4.37 10.28
CA LYS A 40 0.44 4.21 10.91
C LYS A 40 -0.39 5.50 10.96
N LYS A 41 0.21 6.67 10.76
CA LYS A 41 -0.52 7.96 10.65
C LYS A 41 -1.07 8.19 9.24
N ASN A 42 -0.56 7.48 8.22
CA ASN A 42 -1.11 7.58 6.88
C ASN A 42 -2.57 7.09 6.89
N PRO A 43 -3.54 7.87 6.37
CA PRO A 43 -4.95 7.51 6.42
C PRO A 43 -5.27 6.17 5.75
N VAL A 44 -4.63 5.86 4.62
CA VAL A 44 -4.81 4.60 3.90
C VAL A 44 -4.30 3.43 4.72
N MET A 45 -3.12 3.58 5.36
CA MET A 45 -2.58 2.55 6.24
C MET A 45 -3.41 2.38 7.51
N LYS A 46 -3.93 3.47 8.07
CA LYS A 46 -4.81 3.42 9.24
C LYS A 46 -6.07 2.60 8.91
N GLU A 47 -6.73 2.94 7.81
CA GLU A 47 -7.92 2.25 7.31
C GLU A 47 -7.63 0.78 6.97
N PHE A 48 -6.48 0.48 6.37
CA PHE A 48 -6.06 -0.90 6.09
C PHE A 48 -5.92 -1.73 7.37
N LEU A 49 -5.33 -1.14 8.42
CA LEU A 49 -5.04 -1.81 9.69
C LEU A 49 -6.22 -1.89 10.66
N GLU A 50 -7.36 -1.28 10.33
CA GLU A 50 -8.62 -1.40 11.09
C GLU A 50 -9.25 -2.79 10.93
N ASP A 51 -9.02 -3.46 9.80
CA ASP A 51 -9.41 -4.85 9.58
C ASP A 51 -8.45 -5.82 10.32
N PRO A 52 -8.97 -6.71 11.19
CA PRO A 52 -8.13 -7.61 11.99
C PRO A 52 -7.23 -8.54 11.16
N ASP A 53 -7.72 -9.06 10.03
CA ASP A 53 -6.95 -9.98 9.18
C ASP A 53 -5.81 -9.24 8.49
N ASN A 54 -6.06 -8.02 8.01
CA ASN A 54 -5.04 -7.15 7.43
C ASN A 54 -3.98 -6.76 8.45
N ASN A 55 -4.41 -6.48 9.69
CA ASN A 55 -3.53 -6.17 10.80
C ASN A 55 -2.59 -7.35 11.10
N GLU A 56 -3.15 -8.56 11.20
CA GLU A 56 -2.38 -9.78 11.43
C GLU A 56 -1.35 -10.02 10.31
N ILE A 57 -1.79 -10.02 9.05
CA ILE A 57 -0.91 -10.21 7.88
C ILE A 57 0.23 -9.18 7.89
N PHE A 58 -0.06 -7.93 8.21
CA PHE A 58 0.93 -6.87 8.27
C PHE A 58 2.02 -7.16 9.32
N TYR A 59 1.64 -7.47 10.57
CA TYR A 59 2.63 -7.76 11.61
C TYR A 59 3.34 -9.10 11.42
N VAL A 60 2.69 -10.10 10.83
CA VAL A 60 3.33 -11.37 10.44
C VAL A 60 4.43 -11.11 9.41
N ALA A 61 4.15 -10.30 8.38
CA ALA A 61 5.16 -9.91 7.39
C ALA A 61 6.31 -9.10 8.01
N LEU A 62 6.02 -8.19 8.96
CA LEU A 62 7.06 -7.45 9.67
C LEU A 62 7.94 -8.33 10.56
N LYS A 63 7.36 -9.33 11.22
CA LYS A 63 8.07 -10.23 12.14
C LYS A 63 8.83 -11.31 11.37
N HIS A 64 8.24 -11.82 10.30
CA HIS A 64 8.75 -12.91 9.48
C HIS A 64 8.67 -12.53 7.99
N PRO A 65 9.64 -11.76 7.46
CA PRO A 65 9.61 -11.24 6.09
C PRO A 65 10.03 -12.30 5.06
N THR A 66 9.33 -13.44 5.06
CA THR A 66 9.50 -14.45 4.02
C THR A 66 8.85 -13.97 2.72
N ASN A 67 9.34 -14.44 1.56
CA ASN A 67 8.73 -14.12 0.27
C ASN A 67 7.22 -14.41 0.26
N LYS A 68 6.79 -15.50 0.91
CA LYS A 68 5.38 -15.86 1.06
C LYS A 68 4.59 -14.80 1.85
N ASN A 69 5.11 -14.35 2.99
CA ASN A 69 4.42 -13.38 3.84
C ASN A 69 4.38 -11.99 3.21
N LEU A 70 5.46 -11.58 2.54
CA LEU A 70 5.51 -10.31 1.80
C LEU A 70 4.56 -10.32 0.61
N ALA A 71 4.51 -11.41 -0.16
CA ALA A 71 3.55 -11.57 -1.25
C ALA A 71 2.10 -11.57 -0.75
N ALA A 72 1.82 -12.24 0.37
CA ALA A 72 0.49 -12.24 0.98
C ALA A 72 0.06 -10.83 1.42
N LEU A 73 0.96 -10.07 2.06
CA LEU A 73 0.70 -8.68 2.43
C LEU A 73 0.44 -7.80 1.21
N ASP A 74 1.28 -7.90 0.18
CA ASP A 74 1.15 -7.11 -1.04
C ASP A 74 -0.18 -7.37 -1.77
N GLU A 75 -0.54 -8.65 -1.95
CA GLU A 75 -1.81 -9.01 -2.58
C GLU A 75 -3.03 -8.55 -1.76
N ARG A 76 -2.98 -8.68 -0.43
CA ARG A 76 -4.05 -8.21 0.44
C ARG A 76 -4.19 -6.68 0.38
N PHE A 77 -3.08 -5.95 0.41
CA PHE A 77 -3.06 -4.50 0.34
C PHE A 77 -3.56 -3.97 -1.02
N LYS A 78 -3.15 -4.60 -2.13
CA LYS A 78 -3.66 -4.28 -3.48
C LYS A 78 -5.17 -4.47 -3.57
N SER A 79 -5.69 -5.58 -3.03
CA SER A 79 -7.13 -5.85 -3.03
C SER A 79 -7.90 -4.77 -2.26
N PHE A 80 -7.47 -4.47 -1.03
CA PHE A 80 -8.03 -3.39 -0.21
C PHE A 80 -8.02 -2.04 -0.95
N TYR A 81 -6.87 -1.65 -1.51
CA TYR A 81 -6.74 -0.35 -2.18
C TYR A 81 -7.60 -0.24 -3.43
N ARG A 82 -7.71 -1.32 -4.23
CA ARG A 82 -8.58 -1.37 -5.40
C ARG A 82 -10.04 -1.17 -5.02
N ILE A 83 -10.53 -1.91 -4.02
CA ILE A 83 -11.92 -1.78 -3.53
C ILE A 83 -12.16 -0.36 -3.04
N ASN A 84 -11.27 0.19 -2.23
CA ASN A 84 -11.42 1.54 -1.70
C ASN A 84 -11.40 2.62 -2.77
N ARG A 85 -10.57 2.47 -3.81
CA ARG A 85 -10.56 3.38 -4.95
C ARG A 85 -11.87 3.32 -5.73
N ILE A 86 -12.43 2.12 -5.93
CA ILE A 86 -13.73 1.93 -6.59
C ILE A 86 -14.84 2.59 -5.76
N ILE A 87 -14.90 2.33 -4.44
CA ILE A 87 -15.90 2.92 -3.56
C ILE A 87 -15.84 4.45 -3.62
N ARG A 88 -14.64 5.04 -3.45
CA ARG A 88 -14.47 6.50 -3.50
C ARG A 88 -14.90 7.10 -4.84
N TYR A 89 -14.62 6.41 -5.93
CA TYR A 89 -15.07 6.84 -7.26
C TYR A 89 -16.60 6.80 -7.38
N LEU A 90 -17.22 5.69 -6.98
CA LEU A 90 -18.67 5.51 -7.05
C LEU A 90 -19.43 6.44 -6.10
N SER A 91 -18.90 6.70 -4.90
CA SER A 91 -19.50 7.65 -3.95
C SER A 91 -19.53 9.09 -4.48
N GLY A 92 -18.70 9.45 -5.46
CA GLY A 92 -18.78 10.76 -6.12
C GLY A 92 -19.99 10.92 -7.05
N PHE A 93 -20.70 9.84 -7.35
CA PHE A 93 -21.91 9.84 -8.18
C PHE A 93 -23.21 9.82 -7.37
N ILE A 94 -23.13 9.75 -6.04
CA ILE A 94 -24.27 9.75 -5.10
C ILE A 94 -24.26 11.07 -4.34
#